data_AF-A0A1Y3CUC7-F1
#
_entry.id   AF-A0A1Y3CUC7-F1
#
_cell.length_a   1.000
_cell.length_b   1.000
_cell.length_c   1.000
_cell.angle_alpha   90.00
_cell.angle_beta   90.00
_cell.angle_gamma   90.00
#
_symmetry.space_group_name_H-M   'P 1'
#
loop_
_entity.id
_entity.type
_entity.pdbx_description
1 polymer ?
#
loop_
_entity_poly.entity_id
_entity_poly.type
_entity_poly.pdbx_seq_one_letter_code
_entity_poly.pdbx_strand_id
1 'polypeptide(L)' 'TRHNPHIKEMNERLLANGKTKMMAIGAAMRKLVHLCYGVLKHQRPYQVDY' A
#
# COMPACT_ATOMS: atom_id res chain seq x y z
N THR A 1 -13.23 4.81 -9.90
CA THR A 1 -11.78 4.63 -9.69
C THR A 1 -11.54 4.29 -8.24
N ARG A 2 -11.26 3.02 -7.93
CA ARG A 2 -11.15 2.53 -6.55
C ARG A 2 -9.68 2.38 -6.18
N HIS A 3 -9.15 3.34 -5.42
CA HIS A 3 -7.76 3.32 -4.94
C HIS A 3 -7.77 3.12 -3.43
N ASN A 4 -6.88 2.25 -2.91
CA ASN A 4 -6.74 2.08 -1.47
C ASN A 4 -6.18 3.38 -0.85
N PRO A 5 -6.90 4.05 0.07
CA PRO A 5 -6.49 5.35 0.61
C PRO A 5 -5.11 5.28 1.29
N HIS A 6 -4.81 4.19 1.99
CA HIS A 6 -3.51 3.93 2.61
C HIS A 6 -2.33 3.94 1.63
N ILE A 7 -2.51 3.32 0.47
CA ILE A 7 -1.47 3.26 -0.56
C ILE A 7 -1.27 4.65 -1.17
N LYS A 8 -2.37 5.38 -1.38
CA LYS A 8 -2.34 6.75 -1.91
C LYS A 8 -1.63 7.70 -0.94
N GLU A 9 -2.00 7.69 0.33
CA GLU A 9 -1.39 8.52 1.37
C GLU A 9 0.10 8.20 1.54
N MET A 10 0.46 6.91 1.57
CA MET A 10 1.87 6.51 1.65
C MET A 10 2.67 7.00 0.44
N ASN A 11 2.12 6.89 -0.77
CA ASN A 11 2.73 7.38 -1.99
C ASN A 11 2.90 8.91 -1.94
N GLU A 12 1.84 9.65 -1.60
CA GLU A 12 1.86 11.11 -1.44
C GLU A 12 2.89 11.56 -0.40
N ARG A 13 2.96 10.88 0.76
CA ARG A 13 3.95 11.15 1.80
C ARG A 13 5.38 10.88 1.32
N LEU A 14 5.60 9.81 0.56
CA LEU A 14 6.92 9.49 -0.01
C LEU A 14 7.35 10.52 -1.07
N LEU A 15 6.42 10.95 -1.93
CA LEU A 15 6.67 12.03 -2.88
C LEU A 15 6.95 13.36 -2.18
N ALA A 16 6.20 13.70 -1.13
CA ALA A 16 6.42 14.90 -0.33
C ALA A 16 7.79 14.90 0.38
N ASN A 17 8.31 13.71 0.73
CA ASN A 17 9.66 13.54 1.29
C ASN A 17 10.77 13.57 0.22
N GLY A 18 10.47 13.95 -1.03
CA GLY A 18 11.46 14.07 -2.10
C GLY A 18 11.95 12.72 -2.66
N LYS A 19 11.27 11.62 -2.38
CA LYS A 19 11.64 10.30 -2.92
C LYS A 19 11.25 10.19 -4.39
N THR A 20 12.03 9.44 -5.17
CA THR A 20 11.71 9.19 -6.58
C THR A 20 10.39 8.44 -6.73
N LYS A 21 9.61 8.77 -7.77
CA LYS A 21 8.33 8.10 -8.09
C LYS A 21 8.46 6.57 -8.12
N MET A 22 9.55 6.05 -8.67
CA MET A 22 9.80 4.59 -8.73
C MET A 22 9.92 3.96 -7.34
N MET A 23 10.55 4.65 -6.39
CA MET A 23 10.63 4.16 -5.01
C MET A 23 9.27 4.14 -4.34
N ALA A 24 8.44 5.16 -4.58
CA ALA A 24 7.11 5.26 -4.01
C ALA A 24 6.15 4.19 -4.58
N ILE A 25 6.25 3.90 -5.88
CA ILE A 25 5.54 2.80 -6.54
C ILE A 25 6.00 1.43 -5.98
N GLY A 26 7.31 1.22 -5.82
CA GLY A 26 7.83 -0.02 -5.24
C GLY A 26 7.35 -0.26 -3.80
N ALA A 27 7.30 0.81 -2.99
CA ALA A 27 6.75 0.75 -1.64
C ALA A 27 5.25 0.40 -1.65
N ALA A 28 4.48 1.00 -2.56
CA ALA A 28 3.06 0.71 -2.75
C ALA A 28 2.82 -0.77 -3.13
N MET A 29 3.54 -1.28 -4.12
CA MET A 29 3.45 -2.67 -4.54
C MET A 29 3.79 -3.64 -3.40
N ARG A 30 4.87 -3.35 -2.65
CA ARG A 30 5.26 -4.18 -1.51
C ARG A 30 4.16 -4.25 -0.44
N LYS A 31 3.55 -3.11 -0.11
CA LYS A 31 2.44 -3.06 0.86
C LYS A 31 1.21 -3.84 0.37
N LEU A 32 0.89 -3.78 -0.92
CA LEU A 32 -0.19 -4.58 -1.52
C LEU A 32 0.06 -6.09 -1.41
N VAL A 33 1.28 -6.55 -1.70
CA VAL A 33 1.64 -7.97 -1.60
C VAL A 33 1.52 -8.47 -0.16
N HIS A 34 2.02 -7.70 0.80
CA HIS A 34 1.89 -8.04 2.22
C HIS A 34 0.44 -8.11 2.67
N LEU A 35 -0.41 -7.24 2.14
CA LEU A 35 -1.83 -7.24 2.42
C LEU A 35 -2.52 -8.52 1.90
N CYS A 36 -2.27 -8.89 0.64
CA CYS A 36 -2.76 -10.13 0.06
C CYS A 36 -2.26 -11.37 0.84
N TYR A 37 -0.98 -11.36 1.21
CA TYR A 37 -0.38 -12.42 2.01
C TYR A 37 -0.99 -12.51 3.42
N GLY A 38 -1.27 -11.38 4.07
CA GLY A 38 -1.93 -11.32 5.37
C GLY A 38 -3.34 -11.91 5.34
N VAL A 39 -4.13 -11.58 4.32
CA VAL A 39 -5.46 -12.15 4.09
C VAL A 39 -5.38 -13.66 3.90
N LEU A 40 -4.47 -14.13 3.05
CA LEU A 40 -4.29 -15.56 2.78
C LEU A 40 -3.82 -16.33 4.03
N LYS A 41 -2.84 -15.79 4.75
CA LYS A 41 -2.24 -16.43 5.93
C LYS A 41 -3.21 -16.49 7.11
N HIS A 42 -3.95 -15.41 7.36
CA HIS A 42 -4.82 -15.30 8.52
C HIS A 42 -6.27 -15.70 8.23
N GLN A 43 -6.61 -15.99 6.97
CA GLN A 43 -7.98 -16.28 6.50
C GLN A 43 -9.00 -15.21 6.94
N ARG A 44 -8.53 -13.99 7.19
CA ARG A 44 -9.37 -12.85 7.56
C ARG A 44 -9.58 -11.99 6.33
N PRO A 45 -10.83 -11.60 6.03
CA PRO A 45 -11.11 -10.73 4.90
C PRO A 45 -10.35 -9.40 5.06
N TYR A 46 -9.93 -8.84 3.93
CA TYR A 46 -9.25 -7.55 3.90
C TYR A 46 -10.11 -6.47 4.58
N GLN A 47 -9.58 -5.87 5.63
CA GLN A 47 -10.19 -4.70 6.28
C GLN A 47 -9.52 -3.45 5.74
N VAL A 48 -10.33 -2.47 5.32
CA VAL A 48 -9.85 -1.20 4.78
C VAL A 48 -9.17 -0.31 5.85
N ASP A 49 -9.25 -0.73 7.12
CA ASP A 49 -8.82 0.00 8.32
C ASP A 49 -7.52 -0.57 8.95
N TYR A 50 -6.77 -1.40 8.21
CA TYR A 50 -5.51 -2.00 8.70
C TYR A 50 -4.34 -1.03 8.82
#